data_AF-A0A0G1LN10-F1
#
_entry.id   AF-A0A0G1LN10-F1
#
_cell.length_a   1.000
_cell.length_b   1.000
_cell.length_c   1.000
_cell.angle_alpha   90.00
_cell.angle_beta   90.00
_cell.angle_gamma   90.00
#
_symmetry.space_group_name_H-M   'P 1'
#
loop_
_entity.id
_entity.type
_entity.pdbx_description
1 polymer ?
#
loop_
_entity_poly.entity_id
_entity_poly.type
_entity_poly.pdbx_seq_one_letter_code
_entity_poly.pdbx_strand_id
1 'polypeptide(L)'
;MKKLSFPITGMHCASCAMNIQRKLLKTSGVASANVNYANEQATVEFDENMCSEPQLGKAVESLGYKAHIGEQKGSEDIVEEARAHDLTELKRKLWVSGILSALLLTAAMIPFAPPFLKNPWLMWLLATPVQFWAGWQYYQSAWSGLKNRSANMDTLIALGTS
;
A
#
# COMPACT_ATOMS: atom_id res chain seq x y z
N MET A 1 27.10 -18.75 2.04
CA MET A 1 26.11 -18.00 2.84
C MET A 1 26.42 -16.52 2.71
N LYS A 2 25.58 -15.78 1.99
CA LYS A 2 25.68 -14.34 1.79
C LYS A 2 24.54 -13.65 2.53
N LYS A 3 24.84 -12.52 3.15
CA LYS A 3 23.86 -11.63 3.76
C LYS A 3 23.59 -10.46 2.83
N LEU A 4 22.32 -10.20 2.54
CA LEU A 4 21.88 -9.09 1.70
C LEU A 4 20.80 -8.30 2.43
N SER A 5 20.93 -6.98 2.42
CA SER A 5 19.90 -6.07 2.89
C SER A 5 19.41 -5.21 1.74
N PHE A 6 18.09 -5.07 1.59
CA PHE A 6 17.48 -4.27 0.55
C PHE A 6 16.19 -3.60 1.04
N PRO A 7 15.87 -2.37 0.58
CA PRO A 7 14.62 -1.73 0.90
C PRO A 7 13.46 -2.35 0.12
N ILE A 8 12.27 -2.33 0.73
CA ILE A 8 11.02 -2.80 0.14
C ILE A 8 9.98 -1.68 0.21
N THR A 9 9.41 -1.33 -0.94
CA THR A 9 8.33 -0.32 -1.03
C THR A 9 6.95 -0.97 -1.08
N GLY A 10 5.97 -0.29 -0.49
CA GLY A 10 4.56 -0.72 -0.46
C GLY A 10 4.16 -1.51 0.78
N MET A 11 5.03 -1.59 1.80
CA MET A 11 4.66 -2.16 3.10
C MET A 11 3.90 -1.12 3.91
N HIS A 12 2.69 -1.45 4.37
CA HIS A 12 1.83 -0.51 5.11
C HIS A 12 1.55 -0.95 6.56
N CYS A 13 2.01 -2.14 6.96
CA CYS A 13 1.82 -2.62 8.32
C CYS A 13 2.79 -3.76 8.69
N ALA A 14 2.87 -4.07 9.98
CA ALA A 14 3.64 -5.20 10.49
C ALA A 14 3.22 -6.56 9.91
N SER A 15 1.93 -6.73 9.54
CA SER A 15 1.48 -7.98 8.93
C SER A 15 1.97 -8.13 7.48
N CYS A 16 2.17 -7.04 6.73
CA CYS A 16 2.86 -7.06 5.43
C CYS A 16 4.29 -7.62 5.59
N ALA A 17 5.05 -7.08 6.56
CA ALA A 17 6.41 -7.54 6.85
C ALA A 17 6.46 -9.02 7.22
N MET A 18 5.56 -9.49 8.08
CA MET A 18 5.45 -10.92 8.44
C MET A 18 5.16 -11.81 7.24
N ASN A 19 4.29 -11.39 6.32
CA ASN A 19 3.97 -12.16 5.11
C ASN A 19 5.17 -12.27 4.16
N ILE A 20 5.89 -11.16 3.97
CA ILE A 20 7.11 -11.13 3.15
C ILE A 20 8.18 -12.02 3.79
N GLN A 21 8.41 -11.89 5.10
CA GLN A 21 9.37 -12.72 5.82
C GLN A 21 9.08 -14.21 5.68
N ARG A 22 7.82 -14.63 5.85
CA ARG A 22 7.40 -16.03 5.64
C ARG A 22 7.61 -16.51 4.21
N LYS A 23 7.39 -15.65 3.21
CA LYS A 23 7.59 -15.99 1.80
C LYS A 23 9.08 -16.17 1.49
N LEU A 24 9.93 -15.27 1.99
CA LEU A 24 11.38 -15.34 1.84
C LEU A 24 11.96 -16.58 2.53
N LEU A 25 11.52 -16.91 3.75
CA LEU A 25 11.92 -18.14 4.45
C LEU A 25 11.51 -19.42 3.70
N LYS A 26 10.45 -19.38 2.89
CA LYS A 26 10.01 -20.51 2.06
C LYS A 26 10.74 -20.61 0.73
N THR A 27 11.52 -19.60 0.35
CA THR A 27 12.31 -19.64 -0.87
C THR A 27 13.50 -20.58 -0.68
N SER A 28 13.70 -21.49 -1.63
CA SER A 28 14.80 -22.45 -1.61
C SER A 28 16.16 -21.74 -1.50
N GLY A 29 17.02 -22.21 -0.60
CA GLY A 29 18.35 -21.63 -0.38
C GLY A 29 18.39 -20.45 0.60
N VAL A 30 17.27 -20.02 1.17
CA VAL A 30 17.24 -19.02 2.25
C VAL A 30 17.40 -19.71 3.60
N ALA A 31 18.37 -19.27 4.39
CA ALA A 31 18.62 -19.79 5.73
C ALA A 31 17.95 -18.94 6.81
N SER A 32 17.98 -17.62 6.66
CA SER A 32 17.28 -16.70 7.55
C SER A 32 16.75 -15.51 6.77
N ALA A 33 15.59 -15.00 7.19
CA ALA A 33 15.04 -13.75 6.67
C ALA A 33 14.38 -12.99 7.82
N ASN A 34 14.66 -11.68 7.87
CA ASN A 34 14.06 -10.74 8.80
C ASN A 34 13.60 -9.53 8.01
N VAL A 35 12.36 -9.10 8.22
CA VAL A 35 11.77 -7.95 7.55
C VAL A 35 11.31 -6.97 8.60
N ASN A 36 11.87 -5.77 8.57
CA ASN A 36 11.54 -4.71 9.49
C ASN A 36 10.63 -3.69 8.80
N TYR A 37 9.37 -3.64 9.25
CA TYR A 37 8.41 -2.66 8.77
C TYR A 37 8.82 -1.22 9.08
N ALA A 38 9.35 -0.94 10.27
CA ALA A 38 9.67 0.42 10.70
C ALA A 38 10.75 1.08 9.84
N ASN A 39 11.68 0.28 9.32
CA ASN A 39 12.78 0.75 8.47
C ASN A 39 12.58 0.40 6.99
N GLU A 40 11.41 -0.15 6.62
CA GLU A 40 11.09 -0.60 5.25
C GLU A 40 12.18 -1.49 4.61
N GLN A 41 12.86 -2.32 5.41
CA GLN A 41 14.03 -3.09 4.99
C GLN A 41 13.86 -4.58 5.25
N ALA A 42 14.34 -5.38 4.30
CA ALA A 42 14.51 -6.82 4.47
C ALA A 42 15.99 -7.17 4.52
N THR A 43 16.35 -8.03 5.48
CA THR A 43 17.67 -8.63 5.61
C THR A 43 17.52 -10.14 5.45
N VAL A 44 18.22 -10.70 4.47
CA VAL A 44 18.13 -12.12 4.11
C VAL A 44 19.53 -12.72 4.08
N GLU A 45 19.67 -13.90 4.69
CA GLU A 45 20.86 -14.74 4.57
C GLU A 45 20.51 -15.96 3.70
N PHE A 46 21.22 -16.11 2.59
CA PHE A 46 20.96 -17.16 1.60
C PHE A 46 22.24 -17.80 1.08
N ASP A 47 22.11 -18.99 0.50
CA ASP A 47 23.20 -19.66 -0.21
C ASP A 47 23.19 -19.24 -1.69
N GLU A 48 24.27 -18.58 -2.13
CA GLU A 48 24.42 -18.11 -3.53
C GLU A 48 24.40 -19.26 -4.55
N ASN A 49 24.73 -20.49 -4.13
CA ASN A 49 24.69 -21.65 -5.01
C ASN A 49 23.26 -22.15 -5.28
N MET A 50 22.30 -21.84 -4.40
CA MET A 50 20.92 -22.33 -4.46
C MET A 50 19.90 -21.23 -4.74
N CYS A 51 20.22 -19.98 -4.42
CA CYS A 51 19.31 -18.84 -4.53
C CYS A 51 20.05 -17.62 -5.05
N SER A 52 19.45 -16.92 -6.01
CA SER A 52 20.00 -15.69 -6.57
C SER A 52 19.21 -14.46 -6.14
N GLU A 53 19.89 -13.30 -6.11
CA GLU A 53 19.28 -12.00 -5.77
C GLU A 53 17.99 -11.69 -6.54
N PRO A 54 17.88 -11.94 -7.86
CA PRO A 54 16.64 -11.73 -8.60
C PRO A 54 15.50 -12.67 -8.17
N GLN A 55 15.79 -13.87 -7.66
CA GLN A 55 14.76 -14.78 -7.16
C GLN A 55 14.14 -14.27 -5.86
N LEU A 56 14.94 -13.64 -4.98
CA LEU A 56 14.45 -12.97 -3.78
C LEU A 56 13.53 -11.81 -4.15
N GLY A 57 13.94 -10.99 -5.13
CA GLY A 57 13.12 -9.89 -5.66
C GLY A 57 11.77 -10.39 -6.19
N LYS A 58 11.78 -11.41 -7.05
CA LYS A 58 10.55 -12.03 -7.58
C LYS A 58 9.65 -12.62 -6.49
N ALA A 59 10.22 -13.17 -5.41
CA ALA A 59 9.45 -13.68 -4.30
C ALA A 59 8.68 -12.55 -3.59
N VAL A 60 9.29 -11.39 -3.41
CA VAL A 60 8.67 -10.18 -2.84
C VAL A 60 7.62 -9.59 -3.81
N GLU A 61 7.96 -9.48 -5.10
CA GLU A 61 7.06 -9.00 -6.15
C GLU A 61 5.81 -9.86 -6.31
N SER A 62 5.94 -11.19 -6.12
CA SER A 62 4.79 -12.10 -6.17
C SER A 62 3.72 -11.79 -5.13
N LEU A 63 4.08 -11.08 -4.05
CA LEU A 63 3.16 -10.62 -3.02
C LEU A 63 2.61 -9.20 -3.29
N GLY A 64 3.06 -8.54 -4.35
CA GLY A 64 2.64 -7.19 -4.74
C GLY A 64 3.49 -6.05 -4.19
N TYR A 65 4.69 -6.34 -3.67
CA TYR A 65 5.62 -5.33 -3.14
C TYR A 65 6.82 -5.16 -4.07
N LYS A 66 7.53 -4.02 -4.01
CA LYS A 66 8.74 -3.78 -4.81
C LYS A 66 9.98 -3.94 -3.95
N ALA A 67 10.92 -4.80 -4.37
CA ALA A 67 12.20 -5.00 -3.71
C ALA A 67 13.33 -4.35 -4.52
N HIS A 68 14.06 -3.42 -3.92
CA HIS A 68 15.15 -2.70 -4.59
C HIS A 68 16.49 -3.38 -4.32
N ILE A 69 16.76 -4.45 -5.07
CA ILE A 69 17.97 -5.25 -4.91
C ILE A 69 19.03 -4.78 -5.90
N GLY A 70 20.16 -4.28 -5.39
CA GLY A 70 21.31 -3.86 -6.21
C GLY A 70 21.35 -2.36 -6.57
N GLU A 71 20.43 -1.54 -6.07
CA GLU A 71 20.49 -0.09 -6.26
C GLU A 71 21.46 0.56 -5.25
N GLN A 72 22.72 0.74 -5.68
CA GLN A 72 23.72 1.60 -5.01
C GLN A 72 24.03 2.86 -5.84
N LYS A 73 23.02 3.64 -6.20
CA LYS A 73 23.22 4.98 -6.80
C LYS A 73 22.44 6.01 -6.00
N GLY A 74 23.15 6.90 -5.29
CA GLY A 74 22.64 8.18 -4.73
C GLY A 74 21.21 8.14 -4.20
N SER A 75 20.90 7.22 -3.29
CA SER A 75 19.52 6.87 -2.94
C SER A 75 18.78 7.93 -2.13
N GLU A 76 19.43 8.98 -1.64
CA GLU A 76 18.78 9.97 -0.78
C GLU A 76 17.91 10.94 -1.60
N ASP A 77 18.44 11.52 -2.68
CA ASP A 77 17.74 12.53 -3.49
C ASP A 77 16.54 11.93 -4.27
N ILE A 78 16.71 10.77 -4.89
CA ILE A 78 15.64 10.06 -5.62
C ILE A 78 14.52 9.55 -4.70
N VAL A 79 14.86 9.14 -3.46
CA VAL A 79 13.86 8.72 -2.47
C VAL A 79 13.14 9.94 -1.90
N GLU A 80 13.82 11.07 -1.71
CA GLU A 80 13.21 12.31 -1.24
C GLU A 80 12.26 12.92 -2.27
N GLU A 81 12.62 12.92 -3.56
CA GLU A 81 11.74 13.34 -4.66
C GLU A 81 10.51 12.42 -4.80
N ALA A 82 10.71 11.10 -4.73
CA ALA A 82 9.61 10.13 -4.77
C ALA A 82 8.64 10.31 -3.59
N ARG A 83 9.18 10.49 -2.36
CA ARG A 83 8.38 10.79 -1.17
C ARG A 83 7.64 12.12 -1.31
N ALA A 84 8.28 13.15 -1.86
CA ALA A 84 7.65 14.45 -2.07
C ALA A 84 6.46 14.34 -3.05
N HIS A 85 6.62 13.58 -4.14
CA HIS A 85 5.54 13.34 -5.08
C HIS A 85 4.37 12.58 -4.42
N ASP A 86 4.65 11.51 -3.70
CA ASP A 86 3.63 10.71 -3.00
C ASP A 86 2.86 11.55 -1.96
N LEU A 87 3.58 12.42 -1.23
CA LEU A 87 2.96 13.34 -0.27
C LEU A 87 2.04 14.36 -0.94
N THR A 88 2.41 14.90 -2.12
CA THR A 88 1.53 15.84 -2.83
C THR A 88 0.28 15.16 -3.37
N GLU A 89 0.40 13.92 -3.87
CA GLU A 89 -0.75 13.13 -4.31
C GLU A 89 -1.68 12.82 -3.14
N LEU A 90 -1.14 12.38 -2.01
CA LEU A 90 -1.90 12.10 -0.79
C LEU A 90 -2.59 13.37 -0.26
N LYS A 91 -1.88 14.50 -0.20
CA LYS A 91 -2.44 15.80 0.19
C LYS A 91 -3.57 16.23 -0.75
N ARG A 92 -3.39 16.08 -2.06
CA ARG A 92 -4.44 16.41 -3.05
C ARG A 92 -5.67 15.53 -2.84
N LYS A 93 -5.48 14.20 -2.70
CA LYS A 93 -6.58 13.27 -2.41
C LYS A 93 -7.29 13.66 -1.12
N LEU A 94 -6.55 13.93 -0.04
CA LEU A 94 -7.10 14.34 1.26
C LEU A 94 -7.91 15.62 1.17
N TRP A 95 -7.40 16.65 0.50
CA TRP A 95 -8.12 17.92 0.36
C TRP A 95 -9.36 17.77 -0.51
N VAL A 96 -9.25 17.11 -1.67
CA VAL A 96 -10.39 16.89 -2.57
C VAL A 96 -11.47 16.04 -1.91
N SER A 97 -11.10 14.91 -1.30
CA SER A 97 -12.06 14.04 -0.61
C SER A 97 -12.60 14.71 0.65
N GLY A 98 -11.78 15.45 1.40
CA GLY A 98 -12.20 16.16 2.60
C GLY A 98 -13.25 17.24 2.31
N ILE A 99 -13.06 18.02 1.25
CA ILE A 99 -14.03 19.03 0.81
C ILE A 99 -15.33 18.38 0.34
N LEU A 100 -15.25 17.33 -0.49
CA LEU A 100 -16.44 16.61 -0.98
C LEU A 100 -17.21 15.95 0.17
N SER A 101 -16.52 15.30 1.11
CA SER A 101 -17.14 14.70 2.29
C SER A 101 -17.77 15.73 3.21
N ALA A 102 -17.14 16.89 3.42
CA ALA A 102 -17.73 18.00 4.17
C ALA A 102 -19.00 18.54 3.49
N LEU A 103 -18.99 18.65 2.16
CA LEU A 103 -20.16 19.06 1.38
C LEU A 103 -21.32 18.05 1.51
N LEU A 104 -21.03 16.75 1.45
CA LEU A 104 -22.03 15.70 1.65
C LEU A 104 -22.58 15.69 3.08
N LEU A 105 -21.72 15.84 4.09
CA LEU A 105 -22.12 15.91 5.51
C LEU A 105 -23.01 17.12 5.78
N THR A 106 -22.67 18.29 5.25
CA THR A 106 -23.49 19.50 5.39
C THR A 106 -24.84 19.34 4.69
N ALA A 107 -24.88 18.71 3.51
CA ALA A 107 -26.14 18.40 2.82
C ALA A 107 -27.06 17.46 3.64
N ALA A 108 -26.47 16.47 4.32
CA ALA A 108 -27.20 15.46 5.07
C ALA A 108 -27.65 15.93 6.46
N MET A 109 -26.83 16.70 7.17
CA MET A 109 -27.09 17.13 8.56
C MET A 109 -27.82 18.46 8.68
N ILE A 110 -27.71 19.39 7.71
CA ILE A 110 -28.29 20.73 7.81
C ILE A 110 -29.69 20.78 7.20
N PRO A 111 -30.75 21.05 7.98
CA PRO A 111 -32.12 21.09 7.48
C PRO A 111 -32.34 22.15 6.39
N PHE A 112 -31.60 23.25 6.45
CA PHE A 112 -31.70 24.40 5.53
C PHE A 112 -30.77 24.32 4.30
N ALA A 113 -30.17 23.16 4.03
CA ALA A 113 -29.35 22.99 2.83
C ALA A 113 -30.18 23.25 1.56
N PRO A 114 -29.60 23.91 0.53
CA PRO A 114 -30.35 24.29 -0.64
C PRO A 114 -30.88 23.05 -1.40
N PRO A 115 -32.07 23.12 -2.03
CA PRO A 115 -32.77 21.94 -2.58
C PRO A 115 -31.95 21.14 -3.60
N PHE A 116 -31.05 21.79 -4.33
CA PHE A 116 -30.21 21.14 -5.33
C PHE A 116 -29.17 20.20 -4.69
N LEU A 117 -28.65 20.51 -3.49
CA LEU A 117 -27.70 19.65 -2.75
C LEU A 117 -28.35 18.37 -2.24
N LYS A 118 -29.67 18.40 -2.00
CA LYS A 118 -30.45 17.25 -1.53
C LYS A 118 -30.91 16.33 -2.66
N ASN A 119 -30.59 16.65 -3.92
CA ASN A 119 -30.95 15.80 -5.05
C ASN A 119 -30.18 14.46 -4.94
N PRO A 120 -30.87 13.30 -4.89
CA PRO A 120 -30.23 11.99 -4.74
C PRO A 120 -29.18 11.69 -5.81
N TRP A 121 -29.41 12.16 -7.04
CA TRP A 121 -28.48 11.97 -8.16
C TRP A 121 -27.19 12.79 -8.00
N LEU A 122 -27.31 14.01 -7.45
CA LEU A 122 -26.15 14.85 -7.17
C LEU A 122 -25.33 14.28 -6.00
N MET A 123 -26.00 13.79 -4.96
CA MET A 123 -25.31 13.11 -3.84
C MET A 123 -24.57 11.87 -4.32
N TRP A 124 -25.20 11.06 -5.17
CA TRP A 124 -24.54 9.91 -5.78
C TRP A 124 -23.31 10.34 -6.58
N LEU A 125 -23.45 11.33 -7.47
CA LEU A 125 -22.34 11.87 -8.27
C LEU A 125 -21.17 12.39 -7.43
N LEU A 126 -21.45 13.08 -6.32
CA LEU A 126 -20.43 13.62 -5.41
C LEU A 126 -19.78 12.52 -4.56
N ALA A 127 -20.51 11.47 -4.22
CA ALA A 127 -20.02 10.34 -3.44
C ALA A 127 -19.13 9.39 -4.27
N THR A 128 -19.38 9.23 -5.57
CA THR A 128 -18.63 8.28 -6.42
C THR A 128 -17.12 8.53 -6.43
N PRO A 129 -16.60 9.77 -6.60
CA PRO A 129 -15.17 10.05 -6.55
C PRO A 129 -14.58 9.80 -5.15
N VAL A 130 -15.32 10.08 -4.09
CA VAL A 130 -14.86 9.82 -2.72
C VAL A 130 -14.74 8.32 -2.49
N GLN A 131 -15.76 7.55 -2.87
CA GLN A 131 -15.80 6.11 -2.68
C GLN A 131 -14.78 5.36 -3.55
N PHE A 132 -14.77 5.64 -4.85
CA PHE A 132 -14.05 4.81 -5.81
C PHE A 132 -12.69 5.38 -6.20
N TRP A 133 -12.52 6.71 -6.28
CA TRP A 133 -11.23 7.30 -6.66
C TRP A 133 -10.30 7.44 -5.44
N ALA A 134 -10.76 8.04 -4.34
CA ALA A 134 -9.96 8.11 -3.12
C ALA A 134 -9.82 6.72 -2.47
N GLY A 135 -10.87 5.90 -2.53
CA GLY A 135 -10.85 4.54 -1.99
C GLY A 135 -10.12 3.50 -2.84
N TRP A 136 -9.74 3.80 -4.09
CA TRP A 136 -9.20 2.82 -5.06
C TRP A 136 -8.03 2.00 -4.53
N GLN A 137 -7.14 2.64 -3.77
CA GLN A 137 -5.95 2.00 -3.19
C GLN A 137 -6.31 0.87 -2.21
N TYR A 138 -7.38 1.03 -1.43
CA TYR A 138 -7.83 0.02 -0.48
C TYR A 138 -8.41 -1.21 -1.21
N TYR A 139 -9.13 -1.00 -2.31
CA TYR A 139 -9.63 -2.10 -3.13
C TYR A 139 -8.51 -2.92 -3.78
N GLN A 140 -7.46 -2.26 -4.29
CA GLN A 140 -6.30 -2.96 -4.83
C GLN A 140 -5.58 -3.80 -3.76
N SER A 141 -5.35 -3.21 -2.58
CA SER A 141 -4.71 -3.90 -1.43
C SER A 141 -5.57 -5.03 -0.87
N ALA A 142 -6.90 -4.88 -0.86
CA ALA A 142 -7.82 -5.93 -0.47
C ALA A 142 -7.81 -7.09 -1.46
N TRP A 143 -7.75 -6.81 -2.77
CA TRP A 143 -7.68 -7.83 -3.82
C TRP A 143 -6.37 -8.63 -3.76
N SER A 144 -5.24 -7.96 -3.59
CA SER A 144 -3.95 -8.63 -3.42
C SER A 144 -3.90 -9.47 -2.13
N GLY A 145 -4.48 -8.95 -1.03
CA GLY A 145 -4.64 -9.69 0.23
C GLY A 145 -5.47 -10.96 0.06
N LEU A 146 -6.61 -10.87 -0.62
CA LEU A 146 -7.49 -12.01 -0.91
C LEU A 146 -6.77 -13.09 -1.73
N LYS A 147 -6.06 -12.69 -2.80
CA LYS A 147 -5.26 -13.61 -3.63
C LYS A 147 -4.21 -14.37 -2.80
N ASN A 148 -3.67 -13.72 -1.79
CA ASN A 148 -2.65 -14.28 -0.90
C ASN A 148 -3.23 -14.96 0.35
N ARG A 149 -4.56 -15.16 0.42
CA ARG A 149 -5.27 -15.76 1.55
C ARG A 149 -4.96 -15.08 2.89
N SER A 150 -4.80 -13.76 2.86
CA SER A 150 -4.53 -12.94 4.04
C SER A 150 -5.57 -11.83 4.16
N ALA A 151 -6.08 -11.60 5.37
CA ALA A 151 -6.89 -10.42 5.68
C ALA A 151 -6.01 -9.33 6.31
N ASN A 152 -6.04 -8.13 5.75
CA ASN A 152 -5.38 -6.93 6.23
C ASN A 152 -6.40 -5.84 6.63
N MET A 153 -5.92 -4.71 7.16
CA MET A 153 -6.77 -3.57 7.53
C MET A 153 -7.57 -3.04 6.33
N ASP A 154 -6.95 -3.05 5.14
CA ASP A 154 -7.59 -2.58 3.91
C ASP A 154 -8.77 -3.47 3.49
N THR A 155 -8.72 -4.80 3.73
CA THR A 155 -9.90 -5.66 3.54
C THR A 155 -11.07 -5.29 4.43
N LEU A 156 -10.82 -4.89 5.69
CA LEU A 156 -11.88 -4.45 6.59
C LEU A 156 -12.49 -3.13 6.12
N ILE A 157 -11.66 -2.19 5.65
CA ILE A 157 -12.13 -0.92 5.08
C ILE A 157 -12.97 -1.19 3.84
N ALA A 158 -12.47 -1.99 2.90
CA ALA A 158 -13.18 -2.30 1.66
C ALA A 158 -14.52 -3.00 1.92
N LEU A 159 -14.58 -3.93 2.88
CA LEU A 159 -15.83 -4.60 3.28
C LEU A 159 -16.79 -3.67 4.03
N GLY A 160 -16.28 -2.71 4.80
CA GLY A 160 -17.09 -1.81 5.61
C GLY A 160 -17.65 -0.61 4.86
N THR A 161 -16.97 -0.17 3.80
CA THR A 161 -17.41 0.99 3.00
C THR A 161 -18.22 0.61 1.76
N SER A 162 -18.24 -0.66 1.36
CA SER A 162 -19.00 -1.16 0.19
C SER A 162 -20.36 -1.73 0.60
#